data_AF-A0A399ZYH9-F1
#
_entry.id   AF-A0A399ZYH9-F1
#
_cell.length_a   1.000
_cell.length_b   1.000
_cell.length_c   1.000
_cell.angle_alpha   90.00
_cell.angle_beta   90.00
_cell.angle_gamma   90.00
#
_symmetry.space_group_name_H-M   'P 1'
#
loop_
_entity.id
_entity.type
_entity.pdbx_description
1 polymer ?
#
loop_
_entity_poly.entity_id
_entity_poly.type
_entity_poly.pdbx_seq_one_letter_code
_entity_poly.pdbx_strand_id
1 'polypeptide(L)'
;VTSENGTSETRLYYNIDYEVWDKPREDLGRFHACWRRENPTDGIVEPPEMDDGTYQHGGVNLSDEGNYLILEAEGAGQYVGCNLNIHALRTSKAEMHNWYGEGDEMIFIDDDNEGQRWPPTLHGTGTEDYFNTAWGPEEKFSSPFFGLTMPGAYNWSGFISWYRWHLADPVRFSKSIRVSIEHGHANRRSDDFSSTAYWYQLEPHKPFGLLPMLQRLPRADHPPLEPPQK
;
A
#
# COMPACT_ATOMS: atom_id res chain seq x y z
N VAL A 1 -18.65 -8.28 14.89
CA VAL A 1 -17.31 -7.73 15.15
C VAL A 1 -16.67 -8.56 16.25
N THR A 2 -15.43 -9.01 16.06
CA THR A 2 -14.66 -9.76 17.06
C THR A 2 -13.39 -8.99 17.41
N SER A 3 -12.84 -9.22 18.61
CA SER A 3 -11.56 -8.66 19.07
C SER A 3 -10.77 -9.77 19.73
N GLU A 4 -9.51 -9.92 19.33
CA GLU A 4 -8.60 -10.97 19.80
C GLU A 4 -7.37 -10.33 20.44
N ASN A 5 -6.99 -10.81 21.63
CA ASN A 5 -5.84 -10.31 22.38
C ASN A 5 -5.07 -11.49 23.01
N GLY A 6 -3.74 -11.45 22.92
CA GLY A 6 -2.84 -12.45 23.51
C GLY A 6 -2.45 -12.16 24.96
N THR A 7 -2.97 -11.10 25.59
CA THR A 7 -2.63 -10.68 26.96
C THR A 7 -3.87 -10.60 27.86
N SER A 8 -3.67 -10.65 29.18
CA SER A 8 -4.75 -10.84 30.16
C SER A 8 -5.49 -9.57 30.60
N GLU A 9 -4.96 -8.38 30.33
CA GLU A 9 -5.59 -7.12 30.74
C GLU A 9 -5.77 -6.19 29.54
N THR A 10 -7.03 -5.89 29.20
CA THR A 10 -7.37 -4.84 28.23
C THR A 10 -8.67 -4.18 28.64
N ARG A 11 -8.64 -2.85 28.72
CA ARG A 11 -9.86 -2.04 28.79
C ARG A 11 -10.17 -1.60 27.37
N LEU A 12 -11.26 -2.12 26.80
CA LEU A 12 -11.71 -1.77 25.45
C LEU A 12 -12.97 -0.92 25.53
N TYR A 13 -12.92 0.28 24.96
CA TYR A 13 -14.06 1.19 24.82
C TYR A 13 -14.44 1.26 23.33
N TYR A 14 -15.69 1.01 22.99
CA TYR A 14 -16.16 1.00 21.60
C TYR A 14 -17.64 1.38 21.51
N ASN A 15 -18.01 1.98 20.39
CA ASN A 15 -19.40 2.14 19.95
C ASN A 15 -19.56 1.47 18.58
N ILE A 16 -20.66 0.75 18.39
CA ILE A 16 -21.06 0.22 17.08
C ILE A 16 -22.47 0.75 16.85
N ASP A 17 -22.56 1.85 16.11
CA ASP A 17 -23.81 2.45 15.69
C ASP A 17 -24.22 1.86 14.33
N TYR A 18 -25.47 1.42 14.22
CA TYR A 18 -26.00 0.81 13.00
C TYR A 18 -27.51 1.03 12.89
N GLU A 19 -28.03 0.93 11.66
CA GLU A 19 -29.46 1.00 11.41
C GLU A 19 -30.10 -0.40 11.40
N VAL A 20 -31.29 -0.52 11.97
CA VAL A 20 -32.11 -1.74 11.92
C VAL A 20 -33.12 -1.62 10.79
N TRP A 21 -33.14 -2.63 9.92
CA TRP A 21 -34.01 -2.68 8.75
C TRP A 21 -34.93 -3.89 8.87
N ASP A 22 -36.20 -3.75 8.45
CA ASP A 22 -37.18 -4.85 8.52
C ASP A 22 -36.77 -6.07 7.69
N LYS A 23 -36.00 -5.84 6.60
CA LYS A 23 -35.47 -6.86 5.72
C LYS A 23 -34.05 -6.48 5.24
N PRO A 24 -33.13 -7.44 5.10
CA PRO A 24 -31.83 -7.19 4.48
C PRO A 24 -31.98 -6.68 3.04
N ARG A 25 -31.10 -5.77 2.65
CA ARG A 25 -30.94 -5.34 1.25
C ARG A 25 -29.92 -6.23 0.56
N GLU A 26 -30.36 -6.93 -0.47
CA GLU A 26 -29.52 -7.82 -1.29
C GLU A 26 -28.74 -7.06 -2.36
N ASP A 27 -29.16 -5.83 -2.68
CA ASP A 27 -28.55 -4.95 -3.68
C ASP A 27 -27.38 -4.09 -3.15
N LEU A 28 -27.02 -4.22 -1.87
CA LEU A 28 -25.91 -3.49 -1.27
C LEU A 28 -24.62 -4.30 -1.27
N GLY A 29 -23.51 -3.68 -1.67
CA GLY A 29 -22.18 -4.23 -1.44
C GLY A 29 -21.89 -4.40 0.05
N ARG A 30 -21.11 -5.42 0.40
CA ARG A 30 -20.60 -5.65 1.75
C ARG A 30 -19.23 -4.99 1.88
N PHE A 31 -19.01 -4.30 3.00
CA PHE A 31 -17.72 -3.71 3.31
C PHE A 31 -16.68 -4.80 3.59
N HIS A 32 -15.50 -4.62 3.02
CA HIS A 32 -14.35 -5.47 3.23
C HIS A 32 -13.13 -4.63 3.56
N ALA A 33 -12.27 -5.19 4.40
CA ALA A 33 -10.93 -4.69 4.66
C ALA A 33 -9.96 -5.87 4.74
N CYS A 34 -8.79 -5.74 4.12
CA CYS A 34 -7.77 -6.78 4.15
C CYS A 34 -6.39 -6.15 4.35
N TRP A 35 -5.70 -6.60 5.39
CA TRP A 35 -4.35 -6.16 5.70
C TRP A 35 -3.33 -7.11 5.07
N ARG A 36 -2.27 -6.56 4.48
CA ARG A 36 -1.16 -7.30 3.87
C ARG A 36 0.18 -6.71 4.28
N ARG A 37 1.24 -7.51 4.15
CA ARG A 37 2.62 -7.07 4.35
C ARG A 37 3.61 -7.95 3.59
N GLU A 38 4.68 -7.32 3.12
CA GLU A 38 5.89 -7.95 2.62
C GLU A 38 7.08 -7.31 3.33
N ASN A 39 7.89 -8.13 3.99
CA ASN A 39 8.97 -7.66 4.85
C ASN A 39 10.21 -8.56 4.75
N PRO A 40 11.27 -8.15 4.03
CA PRO A 40 11.24 -7.06 3.05
C PRO A 40 10.48 -7.46 1.77
N THR A 41 10.18 -6.50 0.91
CA THR A 41 9.86 -6.73 -0.50
C THR A 41 11.06 -7.33 -1.23
N ASP A 42 10.80 -8.00 -2.35
CA ASP A 42 11.78 -8.78 -3.12
C ASP A 42 12.60 -7.95 -4.13
N GLY A 43 13.03 -6.76 -3.70
CA GLY A 43 13.90 -5.90 -4.49
C GLY A 43 15.28 -6.45 -4.79
N ILE A 44 16.09 -5.65 -5.49
CA ILE A 44 17.42 -6.08 -5.94
C ILE A 44 18.48 -5.90 -4.85
N VAL A 45 19.53 -6.72 -4.93
CA VAL A 45 20.79 -6.43 -4.23
C VAL A 45 21.49 -5.31 -4.98
N GLU A 46 21.66 -4.15 -4.33
CA GLU A 46 22.32 -2.98 -4.91
C GLU A 46 23.79 -3.28 -5.24
N PRO A 47 24.20 -3.25 -6.52
CA PRO A 47 25.60 -3.45 -6.89
C PRO A 47 26.48 -2.31 -6.37
N PRO A 48 27.72 -2.58 -5.90
CA PRO A 48 28.62 -1.55 -5.41
C PRO A 48 28.86 -0.39 -6.38
N GLU A 49 28.89 -0.68 -7.68
CA GLU A 49 29.14 0.25 -8.78
C GLU A 49 27.91 1.04 -9.24
N MET A 50 26.69 0.63 -8.87
CA MET A 50 25.48 1.33 -9.26
C MET A 50 25.35 2.63 -8.48
N ASP A 51 25.18 3.76 -9.17
CA ASP A 51 24.92 5.04 -8.53
C ASP A 51 23.46 5.15 -8.06
N ASP A 52 23.18 6.04 -7.10
CA ASP A 52 21.85 6.17 -6.53
C ASP A 52 20.79 6.58 -7.56
N GLY A 53 21.14 7.41 -8.56
CA GLY A 53 20.20 7.84 -9.60
C GLY A 53 19.82 6.70 -10.52
N THR A 54 20.80 5.90 -10.95
CA THR A 54 20.53 4.67 -11.70
C THR A 54 19.69 3.71 -10.87
N TYR A 55 19.99 3.52 -9.58
CA TYR A 55 19.19 2.66 -8.70
C TYR A 55 17.74 3.13 -8.62
N GLN A 56 17.53 4.42 -8.41
CA GLN A 56 16.22 5.04 -8.18
C GLN A 56 15.33 5.15 -9.43
N HIS A 57 15.89 5.42 -10.61
CA HIS A 57 15.09 5.71 -11.82
C HIS A 57 15.38 4.78 -13.01
N GLY A 58 16.34 3.85 -12.87
CA GLY A 58 16.69 2.93 -13.95
C GLY A 58 15.86 1.65 -13.94
N GLY A 59 15.86 0.93 -15.06
CA GLY A 59 15.17 -0.36 -15.18
C GLY A 59 13.87 -0.25 -15.96
N VAL A 60 13.24 -1.40 -16.16
CA VAL A 60 12.00 -1.53 -16.92
C VAL A 60 11.15 -2.56 -16.20
N ASN A 61 9.90 -2.18 -15.91
CA ASN A 61 8.86 -3.11 -15.47
C ASN A 61 7.73 -3.09 -16.50
N LEU A 62 7.36 -4.26 -17.03
CA LEU A 62 6.34 -4.41 -18.08
C LEU A 62 5.19 -5.33 -17.66
N SER A 63 5.06 -5.56 -16.36
CA SER A 63 3.98 -6.30 -15.71
C SER A 63 3.85 -5.82 -14.27
N ASP A 64 2.96 -6.42 -13.48
CA ASP A 64 2.96 -6.23 -12.02
C ASP A 64 3.61 -7.39 -11.27
N GLU A 65 4.39 -8.20 -11.97
CA GLU A 65 5.17 -9.28 -11.37
C GLU A 65 6.21 -8.69 -10.42
N GLY A 66 6.17 -9.11 -9.15
CA GLY A 66 7.03 -8.56 -8.10
C GLY A 66 6.54 -7.25 -7.48
N ASN A 67 5.46 -6.63 -7.98
CA ASN A 67 4.87 -5.47 -7.31
C ASN A 67 4.31 -5.89 -5.95
N TYR A 68 4.35 -4.97 -4.98
CA TYR A 68 3.68 -5.15 -3.70
C TYR A 68 2.16 -5.21 -3.91
N LEU A 69 1.53 -6.31 -3.46
CA LEU A 69 0.10 -6.52 -3.67
C LEU A 69 -0.76 -5.84 -2.58
N ILE A 70 -1.53 -4.82 -2.97
CA ILE A 70 -2.47 -4.12 -2.07
C ILE A 70 -3.81 -4.86 -2.00
N LEU A 71 -4.47 -5.08 -3.15
CA LEU A 71 -5.76 -5.77 -3.23
C LEU A 71 -5.76 -6.78 -4.38
N GLU A 72 -6.38 -7.94 -4.14
CA GLU A 72 -6.81 -8.81 -5.22
C GLU A 72 -8.16 -9.41 -4.83
N ALA A 73 -9.19 -9.20 -5.64
CA ALA A 73 -10.56 -9.64 -5.37
C ALA A 73 -11.26 -10.13 -6.64
N GLU A 74 -12.24 -11.01 -6.44
CA GLU A 74 -13.10 -11.58 -7.47
C GLU A 74 -14.56 -11.35 -7.08
N GLY A 75 -15.40 -11.06 -8.07
CA GLY A 75 -16.80 -10.64 -7.90
C GLY A 75 -17.05 -9.25 -8.49
N ALA A 76 -18.18 -8.66 -8.12
CA ALA A 76 -18.57 -7.32 -8.55
C ALA A 76 -18.52 -6.35 -7.37
N GLY A 77 -17.83 -5.22 -7.53
CA GLY A 77 -17.59 -4.30 -6.44
C GLY A 77 -16.94 -2.98 -6.84
N GLN A 78 -16.44 -2.29 -5.82
CA GLN A 78 -15.72 -1.04 -5.95
C GLN A 78 -14.64 -0.92 -4.87
N TYR A 79 -13.40 -0.72 -5.31
CA TYR A 79 -12.29 -0.36 -4.45
C TYR A 79 -12.41 1.10 -4.02
N VAL A 80 -12.30 1.33 -2.70
CA VAL A 80 -12.50 2.66 -2.10
C VAL A 80 -11.22 3.21 -1.46
N GLY A 81 -10.08 2.55 -1.68
CA GLY A 81 -8.77 3.06 -1.29
C GLY A 81 -8.02 2.20 -0.28
N CYS A 82 -6.89 2.71 0.18
CA CYS A 82 -6.02 2.04 1.12
C CYS A 82 -5.30 3.04 2.03
N ASN A 83 -4.78 2.52 3.15
CA ASN A 83 -3.57 3.06 3.72
C ASN A 83 -2.38 2.19 3.29
N LEU A 84 -1.24 2.83 3.04
CA LEU A 84 0.03 2.19 2.72
C LEU A 84 1.08 2.68 3.72
N ASN A 85 1.80 1.75 4.33
CA ASN A 85 2.88 2.05 5.27
C ASN A 85 4.16 1.40 4.77
N ILE A 86 5.25 2.16 4.86
CA ILE A 86 6.57 1.75 4.41
C ILE A 86 7.53 1.97 5.57
N HIS A 87 8.33 0.97 5.93
CA HIS A 87 9.53 1.17 6.71
C HIS A 87 10.71 1.08 5.76
N ALA A 88 11.29 2.25 5.45
CA ALA A 88 12.42 2.37 4.54
C ALA A 88 13.69 1.82 5.20
N LEU A 89 14.25 0.76 4.60
CA LEU A 89 15.40 0.00 5.09
C LEU A 89 16.70 0.37 4.36
N ARG A 90 16.58 0.91 3.15
CA ARG A 90 17.75 1.34 2.37
C ARG A 90 18.48 2.52 3.03
N THR A 91 19.81 2.49 2.93
CA THR A 91 20.71 3.62 3.22
C THR A 91 21.42 4.01 1.93
N SER A 92 21.12 5.19 1.37
CA SER A 92 21.73 5.66 0.12
C SER A 92 23.21 6.00 0.27
N LYS A 93 23.94 6.06 -0.86
CA LYS A 93 25.37 6.44 -0.87
C LYS A 93 25.54 7.97 -0.73
N ALA A 94 24.67 8.74 -1.36
CA ALA A 94 24.62 10.20 -1.27
C ALA A 94 23.45 10.69 -0.40
N GLU A 95 23.59 11.91 0.13
CA GLU A 95 22.48 12.62 0.78
C GLU A 95 21.37 12.91 -0.23
N MET A 96 20.11 12.90 0.22
CA MET A 96 18.93 13.22 -0.58
C MET A 96 18.70 12.31 -1.81
N HIS A 97 19.16 11.06 -1.77
CA HIS A 97 18.95 10.05 -2.84
C HIS A 97 18.39 8.72 -2.30
N ASN A 98 17.61 8.77 -1.22
CA ASN A 98 17.00 7.58 -0.62
C ASN A 98 15.48 7.54 -0.74
N TRP A 99 14.92 8.30 -1.67
CA TRP A 99 13.48 8.30 -1.92
C TRP A 99 12.97 6.90 -2.23
N TYR A 100 11.84 6.54 -1.63
CA TYR A 100 11.22 5.21 -1.78
C TYR A 100 10.09 5.22 -2.82
N GLY A 101 9.55 6.38 -3.14
CA GLY A 101 8.22 6.51 -3.72
C GLY A 101 8.19 6.65 -5.23
N GLU A 102 9.24 6.29 -5.97
CA GLU A 102 9.18 6.27 -7.44
C GLU A 102 8.26 5.19 -8.01
N GLY A 103 7.77 4.26 -7.18
CA GLY A 103 7.03 3.11 -7.66
C GLY A 103 5.61 3.45 -8.13
N ASP A 104 5.25 2.98 -9.32
CA ASP A 104 3.95 3.20 -9.94
C ASP A 104 2.88 2.27 -9.35
N GLU A 105 1.67 2.78 -9.10
CA GLU A 105 0.52 1.91 -8.87
C GLU A 105 0.02 1.30 -10.19
N MET A 106 -0.37 0.03 -10.14
CA MET A 106 -0.91 -0.69 -11.29
C MET A 106 -2.25 -1.33 -10.90
N ILE A 107 -3.31 -0.99 -11.63
CA ILE A 107 -4.66 -1.50 -11.36
C ILE A 107 -5.24 -2.17 -12.60
N PHE A 108 -5.40 -3.49 -12.50
CA PHE A 108 -6.04 -4.33 -13.50
C PHE A 108 -7.49 -4.58 -13.11
N ILE A 109 -8.41 -4.39 -14.06
CA ILE A 109 -9.84 -4.48 -13.83
C ILE A 109 -10.47 -5.47 -14.83
N ASP A 110 -11.24 -6.40 -14.31
CA ASP A 110 -12.02 -7.38 -15.08
C ASP A 110 -11.17 -8.12 -16.13
N ASP A 111 -11.45 -7.92 -17.41
CA ASP A 111 -10.75 -8.62 -18.49
C ASP A 111 -9.29 -8.20 -18.61
N ASP A 112 -8.89 -7.01 -18.12
CA ASP A 112 -7.48 -6.60 -18.09
C ASP A 112 -6.67 -7.44 -17.08
N ASN A 113 -7.33 -7.98 -16.05
CA ASN A 113 -6.73 -8.87 -15.05
C ASN A 113 -6.61 -10.31 -15.58
N GLU A 114 -7.50 -10.74 -16.47
CA GLU A 114 -7.44 -12.06 -17.13
C GLU A 114 -6.33 -12.09 -18.20
N GLY A 115 -5.13 -12.55 -17.82
CA GLY A 115 -3.98 -12.64 -18.73
C GLY A 115 -3.10 -11.37 -18.79
N GLN A 116 -3.28 -10.47 -17.82
CA GLN A 116 -2.48 -9.27 -17.50
C GLN A 116 -1.94 -8.50 -18.70
N ARG A 117 -2.86 -7.75 -19.30
CA ARG A 117 -2.62 -6.75 -20.36
C ARG A 117 -1.57 -5.71 -19.93
N TRP A 118 -0.73 -5.31 -20.88
CA TRP A 118 0.18 -4.18 -20.71
C TRP A 118 -0.16 -2.99 -21.63
N PRO A 119 -0.24 -1.74 -21.11
CA PRO A 119 -0.31 -1.39 -19.69
C PRO A 119 -1.68 -1.76 -19.07
N PRO A 120 -1.80 -1.81 -17.73
CA PRO A 120 -3.06 -1.99 -17.02
C PRO A 120 -4.07 -0.86 -17.32
N THR A 121 -5.33 -1.05 -16.91
CA THR A 121 -6.40 -0.04 -17.07
C THR A 121 -6.00 1.30 -16.44
N LEU A 122 -5.41 1.24 -15.25
CA LEU A 122 -4.84 2.39 -14.56
C LEU A 122 -3.36 2.09 -14.27
N HIS A 123 -2.51 2.96 -14.76
CA HIS A 123 -1.07 2.92 -14.58
C HIS A 123 -0.61 4.27 -14.03
N GLY A 124 0.07 4.23 -12.90
CA GLY A 124 0.56 5.38 -12.16
C GLY A 124 1.79 6.05 -12.76
N THR A 125 2.37 6.93 -11.93
CA THR A 125 3.63 7.65 -12.20
C THR A 125 4.55 7.79 -10.98
N GLY A 126 4.11 7.32 -9.82
CA GLY A 126 4.84 7.41 -8.56
C GLY A 126 3.91 7.20 -7.36
N THR A 127 4.48 6.79 -6.24
CA THR A 127 3.75 6.55 -5.00
C THR A 127 3.19 7.85 -4.45
N GLU A 128 3.99 8.92 -4.40
CA GLU A 128 3.49 10.23 -3.94
C GLU A 128 2.42 10.78 -4.87
N ASP A 129 2.52 10.50 -6.17
CA ASP A 129 1.56 10.92 -7.18
C ASP A 129 0.23 10.19 -6.98
N TYR A 130 0.26 8.87 -6.74
CA TYR A 130 -0.93 8.11 -6.36
C TYR A 130 -1.58 8.69 -5.10
N PHE A 131 -0.81 9.19 -4.14
CA PHE A 131 -1.34 9.82 -2.93
C PHE A 131 -1.61 11.33 -3.08
N ASN A 132 -1.76 11.84 -4.31
CA ASN A 132 -2.08 13.25 -4.64
C ASN A 132 -1.10 14.27 -4.05
N THR A 133 0.16 13.90 -3.96
CA THR A 133 1.29 14.76 -3.61
C THR A 133 2.29 14.78 -4.76
N ALA A 134 3.48 15.36 -4.57
CA ALA A 134 4.51 15.43 -5.61
C ALA A 134 5.88 15.72 -5.00
N TRP A 135 6.95 15.45 -5.76
CA TRP A 135 8.33 15.89 -5.48
C TRP A 135 8.92 15.37 -4.16
N GLY A 136 8.71 14.09 -3.86
CA GLY A 136 9.29 13.47 -2.66
C GLY A 136 8.94 14.22 -1.36
N PRO A 137 7.66 14.39 -1.00
CA PRO A 137 7.27 15.26 0.11
C PRO A 137 7.81 14.77 1.46
N GLU A 138 8.25 15.71 2.30
CA GLU A 138 8.76 15.45 3.66
C GLU A 138 7.84 15.99 4.75
N GLU A 139 6.70 16.57 4.36
CA GLU A 139 5.79 17.27 5.26
C GLU A 139 4.55 16.43 5.57
N LYS A 140 4.13 16.48 6.85
CA LYS A 140 2.85 15.90 7.23
C LYS A 140 1.71 16.65 6.56
N PHE A 141 0.83 15.91 5.92
CA PHE A 141 -0.38 16.45 5.30
C PHE A 141 -1.58 15.56 5.60
N SER A 142 -2.74 16.15 5.83
CA SER A 142 -3.98 15.41 6.03
C SER A 142 -5.15 16.18 5.43
N SER A 143 -5.94 15.46 4.63
CA SER A 143 -7.21 15.92 4.08
C SER A 143 -8.28 14.84 4.24
N PRO A 144 -9.56 15.13 3.98
CA PRO A 144 -10.61 14.12 4.08
C PRO A 144 -10.39 12.88 3.21
N PHE A 145 -9.68 12.99 2.08
CA PHE A 145 -9.56 11.90 1.10
C PHE A 145 -8.13 11.37 0.92
N PHE A 146 -7.10 12.11 1.29
CA PHE A 146 -5.72 11.62 1.19
C PHE A 146 -4.79 12.32 2.17
N GLY A 147 -3.63 11.74 2.45
CA GLY A 147 -2.60 12.37 3.26
C GLY A 147 -1.35 11.55 3.49
N LEU A 148 -0.34 12.25 4.00
CA LEU A 148 0.95 11.75 4.47
C LEU A 148 1.01 11.99 5.98
N THR A 149 0.63 10.98 6.77
CA THR A 149 0.54 11.14 8.24
C THR A 149 1.89 11.00 8.93
N MET A 150 2.80 10.23 8.32
CA MET A 150 4.20 10.10 8.70
C MET A 150 5.05 10.18 7.43
N PRO A 151 5.87 11.23 7.25
CA PRO A 151 6.66 11.44 6.04
C PRO A 151 8.00 10.69 6.01
N GLY A 152 8.32 9.94 7.08
CA GLY A 152 9.67 9.46 7.33
C GLY A 152 10.50 10.46 8.13
N ALA A 153 11.79 10.17 8.25
CA ALA A 153 12.80 11.01 8.87
C ALA A 153 13.78 11.52 7.80
N TYR A 154 14.97 11.94 8.23
CA TYR A 154 16.03 12.42 7.33
C TYR A 154 16.23 11.47 6.14
N ASN A 155 16.26 12.04 4.93
CA ASN A 155 16.46 11.30 3.68
C ASN A 155 15.43 10.16 3.53
N TRP A 156 14.16 10.46 3.80
CA TRP A 156 12.99 9.55 3.69
C TRP A 156 13.16 8.19 4.36
N SER A 157 13.95 8.14 5.43
CA SER A 157 14.21 6.90 6.18
C SER A 157 13.16 6.64 7.26
N GLY A 158 13.18 5.46 7.87
CA GLY A 158 12.28 5.12 8.98
C GLY A 158 10.86 4.84 8.50
N PHE A 159 9.86 5.30 9.26
CA PHE A 159 8.46 4.94 9.04
C PHE A 159 7.69 6.00 8.27
N ILE A 160 7.00 5.56 7.23
CA ILE A 160 6.16 6.33 6.35
C ILE A 160 4.73 5.78 6.37
N SER A 161 3.72 6.67 6.35
CA SER A 161 2.31 6.25 6.32
C SER A 161 1.46 7.20 5.47
N TRP A 162 0.91 6.62 4.41
CA TRP A 162 0.03 7.22 3.42
C TRP A 162 -1.40 6.73 3.58
N TYR A 163 -2.36 7.54 3.15
CA TYR A 163 -3.72 7.09 2.85
C TYR A 163 -4.30 7.80 1.64
N ARG A 164 -5.15 7.09 0.90
CA ARG A 164 -6.03 7.65 -0.14
C ARG A 164 -7.36 6.90 -0.14
N TRP A 165 -8.44 7.66 -0.21
CA TRP A 165 -9.82 7.18 -0.24
C TRP A 165 -10.47 7.56 -1.56
N HIS A 166 -10.82 6.55 -2.36
CA HIS A 166 -11.55 6.70 -3.61
C HIS A 166 -13.07 6.80 -3.37
N LEU A 167 -13.49 7.75 -2.54
CA LEU A 167 -14.91 7.92 -2.20
C LEU A 167 -15.69 8.63 -3.32
N ALA A 168 -15.11 9.69 -3.87
CA ALA A 168 -15.70 10.45 -4.98
C ALA A 168 -15.39 9.83 -6.36
N ASP A 169 -14.35 8.99 -6.41
CA ASP A 169 -13.74 8.40 -7.59
C ASP A 169 -13.51 6.89 -7.44
N PRO A 170 -14.53 6.09 -7.05
CA PRO A 170 -14.35 4.66 -6.77
C PRO A 170 -13.90 3.89 -8.02
N VAL A 171 -12.95 2.98 -7.84
CA VAL A 171 -12.48 2.07 -8.90
C VAL A 171 -13.39 0.84 -8.93
N ARG A 172 -14.29 0.79 -9.91
CA ARG A 172 -15.32 -0.26 -10.03
C ARG A 172 -14.81 -1.46 -10.83
N PHE A 173 -15.29 -2.64 -10.46
CA PHE A 173 -15.00 -3.90 -11.15
C PHE A 173 -16.25 -4.79 -11.15
N SER A 174 -16.43 -5.60 -12.19
CA SER A 174 -17.61 -6.47 -12.38
C SER A 174 -17.29 -7.96 -12.23
N LYS A 175 -16.03 -8.33 -12.39
CA LYS A 175 -15.52 -9.71 -12.33
C LYS A 175 -14.32 -9.82 -11.39
N SER A 176 -13.34 -8.91 -11.50
CA SER A 176 -12.14 -8.98 -10.66
C SER A 176 -11.38 -7.66 -10.63
N ILE A 177 -10.55 -7.47 -9.60
CA ILE A 177 -9.62 -6.36 -9.51
C ILE A 177 -8.31 -6.84 -8.91
N ARG A 178 -7.20 -6.31 -9.43
CA ARG A 178 -5.86 -6.46 -8.85
C ARG A 178 -5.21 -5.09 -8.76
N VAL A 179 -4.89 -4.68 -7.53
CA VAL A 179 -4.25 -3.40 -7.18
C VAL A 179 -2.90 -3.73 -6.59
N SER A 180 -1.84 -3.27 -7.25
CA SER A 180 -0.47 -3.42 -6.80
C SER A 180 0.28 -2.10 -6.95
N ILE A 181 1.44 -1.99 -6.32
CA ILE A 181 2.32 -0.82 -6.43
C ILE A 181 3.76 -1.29 -6.44
N GLU A 182 4.60 -0.68 -7.26
CA GLU A 182 6.02 -1.00 -7.23
C GLU A 182 6.65 -0.55 -5.91
N HIS A 183 7.63 -1.29 -5.42
CA HIS A 183 8.42 -0.91 -4.24
C HIS A 183 9.67 -0.13 -4.66
N GLY A 184 9.44 1.10 -5.13
CA GLY A 184 10.41 1.90 -5.88
C GLY A 184 10.49 1.46 -7.34
N HIS A 185 11.01 2.35 -8.21
CA HIS A 185 10.98 2.14 -9.66
C HIS A 185 11.51 0.76 -10.06
N ALA A 186 10.75 0.05 -10.88
CA ALA A 186 11.05 -1.30 -11.34
C ALA A 186 11.32 -2.31 -10.20
N ASN A 187 10.61 -2.17 -9.07
CA ASN A 187 10.69 -3.08 -7.92
C ASN A 187 12.11 -3.25 -7.37
N ARG A 188 12.88 -2.15 -7.30
CA ARG A 188 14.29 -2.23 -6.92
C ARG A 188 14.54 -2.18 -5.42
N ARG A 189 13.61 -1.68 -4.61
CA ARG A 189 13.83 -1.50 -3.17
C ARG A 189 13.40 -2.73 -2.39
N SER A 190 14.13 -3.05 -1.33
CA SER A 190 13.79 -4.12 -0.40
C SER A 190 13.39 -3.51 0.94
N ASP A 191 12.24 -2.84 0.97
CA ASP A 191 11.71 -2.18 2.16
C ASP A 191 10.61 -3.04 2.81
N ASP A 192 10.14 -2.66 3.99
CA ASP A 192 9.01 -3.33 4.65
C ASP A 192 7.70 -2.60 4.34
N PHE A 193 6.89 -3.18 3.46
CA PHE A 193 5.62 -2.63 2.99
C PHE A 193 4.46 -3.31 3.70
N SER A 194 3.50 -2.53 4.21
CA SER A 194 2.22 -3.04 4.68
C SER A 194 1.07 -2.13 4.26
N SER A 195 -0.11 -2.69 4.04
CA SER A 195 -1.28 -1.93 3.62
C SER A 195 -2.55 -2.50 4.22
N THR A 196 -3.61 -1.70 4.27
CA THR A 196 -4.98 -2.21 4.36
C THR A 196 -5.76 -1.67 3.20
N ALA A 197 -6.27 -2.57 2.35
CA ALA A 197 -7.19 -2.23 1.29
C ALA A 197 -8.63 -2.21 1.83
N TYR A 198 -9.43 -1.28 1.32
CA TYR A 198 -10.85 -1.13 1.67
C TYR A 198 -11.69 -1.13 0.41
N TRP A 199 -12.77 -1.92 0.39
CA TRP A 199 -13.65 -2.02 -0.77
C TRP A 199 -15.04 -2.50 -0.38
N TYR A 200 -15.98 -2.36 -1.31
CA TYR A 200 -17.29 -2.97 -1.24
C TYR A 200 -17.45 -3.97 -2.37
N GLN A 201 -18.06 -5.12 -2.12
CA GLN A 201 -18.40 -6.08 -3.18
C GLN A 201 -19.66 -6.88 -2.82
N LEU A 202 -20.32 -7.41 -3.85
CA LEU A 202 -21.43 -8.33 -3.71
C LEU A 202 -20.93 -9.74 -3.38
N GLU A 203 -21.81 -10.54 -2.78
CA GLU A 203 -21.57 -11.96 -2.56
C GLU A 203 -21.91 -12.78 -3.81
N PRO A 204 -21.25 -13.94 -4.03
CA PRO A 204 -20.13 -14.46 -3.26
C PRO A 204 -18.82 -13.74 -3.59
N HIS A 205 -17.92 -13.70 -2.62
CA HIS A 205 -16.53 -13.28 -2.82
C HIS A 205 -15.54 -14.40 -2.46
N LYS A 206 -14.29 -14.28 -2.94
CA LYS A 206 -13.20 -15.18 -2.53
C LYS A 206 -12.82 -14.95 -1.05
N PRO A 207 -12.36 -15.97 -0.31
CA PRO A 207 -11.94 -15.77 1.07
C PRO A 207 -10.69 -14.89 1.17
N PHE A 208 -10.58 -14.13 2.26
CA PHE A 208 -9.41 -13.30 2.58
C PHE A 208 -8.74 -13.80 3.86
N GLY A 209 -7.42 -13.77 3.88
CA GLY A 209 -6.60 -14.21 5.00
C GLY A 209 -5.78 -13.08 5.60
N LEU A 210 -5.24 -13.33 6.79
CA LEU A 210 -4.30 -12.46 7.47
C LEU A 210 -3.02 -13.24 7.75
N LEU A 211 -1.86 -12.58 7.65
CA LEU A 211 -0.61 -13.21 8.06
C LEU A 211 -0.62 -13.57 9.55
N PRO A 212 0.11 -14.64 9.94
CA PRO A 212 0.31 -14.98 11.36
C PRO A 212 0.83 -13.78 12.17
N MET A 213 0.36 -13.63 13.41
CA MET A 213 0.67 -12.48 14.28
C MET A 213 2.15 -12.09 14.31
N LEU A 214 3.07 -13.06 14.45
CA LEU A 214 4.51 -12.79 14.51
C LEU A 214 5.06 -12.13 13.25
N GLN A 215 4.47 -12.41 12.09
CA GLN A 215 4.84 -11.78 10.81
C GLN A 215 4.27 -10.38 10.64
N ARG A 216 3.42 -9.92 11.58
CA ARG A 216 2.79 -8.59 11.57
C ARG A 216 3.45 -7.60 12.52
N LEU A 217 4.43 -8.05 13.32
CA LEU A 217 5.12 -7.19 14.28
C LEU A 217 6.05 -6.20 13.57
N PRO A 218 6.08 -4.93 14.00
CA PRO A 218 6.97 -3.94 13.41
C PRO A 218 8.43 -4.32 13.60
N ARG A 219 9.30 -3.90 12.68
CA ARG A 219 10.74 -4.03 12.83
C ARG A 219 11.25 -3.06 13.89
N ALA A 220 12.19 -3.51 14.71
CA ALA A 220 12.86 -2.69 15.72
C ALA A 220 14.36 -2.51 15.41
N ASP A 221 14.85 -3.13 14.34
CA ASP A 221 16.27 -3.28 14.00
C ASP A 221 16.80 -2.24 12.99
N HIS A 222 15.93 -1.37 12.46
CA HIS A 222 16.28 -0.35 11.47
C HIS A 222 15.83 1.04 11.95
N PRO A 223 16.63 1.73 12.79
CA PRO A 223 16.32 3.10 13.18
C PRO A 223 16.39 4.05 11.97
N PRO A 224 15.70 5.19 12.01
CA PRO A 224 15.83 6.20 10.97
C PRO A 224 17.27 6.72 10.85
N LEU A 225 17.62 7.22 9.67
CA LEU A 225 18.90 7.87 9.42
C LEU A 225 18.95 9.22 10.15
N GLU A 226 20.15 9.60 10.57
CA GLU A 226 20.42 10.89 11.21
C GLU A 226 21.06 11.86 10.20
N PRO A 227 20.76 13.16 10.27
CA PRO A 227 21.43 14.15 9.44
C PRO A 227 22.92 14.24 9.80
N PRO A 228 23.79 14.62 8.85
CA PRO A 228 25.19 14.87 9.11
C PRO A 228 25.36 15.90 10.23
N GLN A 229 26.31 15.64 11.14
CA GLN A 229 26.70 16.63 12.14
C GLN A 229 27.43 17.78 11.43
N LYS A 230 26.89 18.99 11.56
CA LYS A 230 27.48 20.23 11.04
C LYS A 230 28.76 20.61 11.74
#